data_AF-A0A7C7TRU1-F1
#
_entry.id   AF-A0A7C7TRU1-F1
#
_cell.length_a   1.000
_cell.length_b   1.000
_cell.length_c   1.000
_cell.angle_alpha   90.00
_cell.angle_beta   90.00
_cell.angle_gamma   90.00
#
_symmetry.space_group_name_H-M   'P 1'
#
loop_
_entity.id
_entity.type
_entity.pdbx_description
1 polymer ?
#
loop_
_entity_poly.entity_id
_entity_poly.type
_entity_poly.pdbx_seq_one_letter_code
_entity_poly.pdbx_strand_id
1 'polypeptide(L)'
;MTTTNPLKRSQTMRATFAAVFLCAAYCSICPTVVGQNASKPTAKEIEFFESKVRPLLVKHCYECHSAKAKEPKGGLRVDGRAFLLAGGDTGPAIEPGNQDSLLLDAIGYGDIYQMPPKTKLPQPEINVFKQWVKMGAPWPSEETVATTTANNFDLQQRASSHWVWTGPQQPRVPRLKNKSWPQQKLDH
;
A
#
# COMPACT_ATOMS: atom_id res chain seq x y z
N MET A 1 37.17 65.66 9.25
CA MET A 1 36.49 66.83 8.65
C MET A 1 36.14 66.46 7.21
N THR A 2 34.88 66.15 6.94
CA THR A 2 34.14 66.16 5.66
C THR A 2 32.77 65.51 5.98
N THR A 3 31.78 66.29 6.41
CA THR A 3 30.71 66.92 5.61
C THR A 3 29.57 65.98 5.18
N THR A 4 28.39 66.27 5.76
CA THR A 4 27.03 66.31 5.17
C THR A 4 26.38 64.99 4.71
N ASN A 5 25.36 64.44 5.39
CA ASN A 5 23.93 64.84 5.50
C ASN A 5 23.09 64.54 4.20
N PRO A 6 21.75 64.55 4.20
CA PRO A 6 20.88 63.35 4.28
C PRO A 6 19.82 63.31 3.15
N LEU A 7 19.07 62.20 2.99
CA LEU A 7 17.76 62.21 2.33
C LEU A 7 16.81 61.31 3.16
N LYS A 8 15.84 61.87 3.92
CA LYS A 8 14.45 62.18 3.53
C LYS A 8 13.79 61.02 2.76
N ARG A 9 12.57 60.53 3.06
CA ARG A 9 11.44 61.03 3.86
C ARG A 9 10.40 59.90 3.88
N SER A 10 9.94 59.52 5.08
CA SER A 10 8.54 59.41 5.50
C SER A 10 7.44 59.15 4.44
N GLN A 11 6.68 58.07 4.62
CA GLN A 11 5.20 58.01 4.53
C GLN A 11 4.74 56.61 5.02
N THR A 12 4.33 56.43 6.28
CA THR A 12 2.95 56.47 6.81
C THR A 12 1.99 55.42 6.27
N MET A 13 1.66 54.42 7.11
CA MET A 13 0.30 54.02 7.50
C MET A 13 0.43 52.83 8.48
N ARG A 14 0.32 53.04 9.80
CA ARG A 14 -0.91 52.93 10.62
C ARG A 14 -1.65 51.61 10.35
N ALA A 15 -1.60 50.66 11.26
CA ALA A 15 -2.61 50.41 12.31
C ALA A 15 -2.88 48.88 12.20
N THR A 16 -3.06 48.03 13.19
CA THR A 16 -3.44 48.10 14.61
C THR A 16 -3.14 46.69 15.13
N PHE A 17 -2.24 46.54 16.11
CA PHE A 17 -2.13 45.29 16.86
C PHE A 17 -3.05 45.41 18.07
N ALA A 18 -4.26 44.88 17.96
CA ALA A 18 -5.16 44.69 19.07
C ALA A 18 -5.40 43.18 19.24
N ALA A 19 -5.03 42.72 20.43
CA ALA A 19 -5.05 41.36 20.91
C ALA A 19 -6.45 40.72 20.91
N VAL A 20 -6.51 39.40 20.71
CA VAL A 20 -7.45 38.53 21.44
C VAL A 20 -6.76 37.19 21.72
N PHE A 21 -6.20 37.08 22.93
CA PHE A 21 -6.03 35.80 23.62
C PHE A 21 -7.42 35.35 24.07
N LEU A 22 -7.93 34.22 23.56
CA LEU A 22 -8.91 33.35 24.22
C LEU A 22 -9.34 32.22 23.27
N CYS A 23 -8.74 31.04 23.44
CA CYS A 23 -9.39 29.75 23.12
C CYS A 23 -8.61 28.60 23.78
N ALA A 24 -8.52 28.65 25.11
CA ALA A 24 -8.25 27.47 25.91
C ALA A 24 -9.60 26.84 26.24
N ALA A 25 -10.15 26.05 25.31
CA ALA A 25 -11.39 25.33 25.52
C ALA A 25 -11.41 24.06 24.65
N TYR A 26 -11.61 22.91 25.32
CA TYR A 26 -12.04 21.63 24.75
C TYR A 26 -11.04 20.83 23.89
N CYS A 27 -10.16 20.07 24.56
CA CYS A 27 -9.60 18.85 23.97
C CYS A 27 -9.40 17.79 25.06
N SER A 28 -10.48 17.25 25.64
CA SER A 28 -10.39 16.15 26.62
C SER A 28 -11.57 15.18 26.60
N ILE A 29 -12.21 15.01 25.45
CA ILE A 29 -13.06 13.83 25.23
C ILE A 29 -12.54 13.17 23.97
N CYS A 30 -11.49 12.36 24.10
CA CYS A 30 -11.23 11.30 23.14
C CYS A 30 -12.31 10.23 23.42
N PRO A 31 -13.32 10.03 22.57
CA PRO A 31 -14.08 8.80 22.63
C PRO A 31 -13.07 7.68 22.40
N THR A 32 -12.87 6.84 23.42
CA THR A 32 -12.21 5.56 23.27
C THR A 32 -13.00 4.81 22.21
N VAL A 33 -12.43 4.73 21.00
CA VAL A 33 -12.92 3.83 19.96
C VAL A 33 -12.75 2.43 20.53
N VAL A 34 -13.83 1.87 21.06
CA VAL A 34 -13.89 0.48 21.48
C VAL A 34 -13.74 -0.34 20.21
N GLY A 35 -12.53 -0.86 19.99
CA GLY A 35 -12.29 -1.84 18.95
C GLY A 35 -13.27 -2.99 19.13
N GLN A 36 -14.09 -3.27 18.12
CA GLN A 36 -15.02 -4.38 18.16
C GLN A 36 -14.21 -5.68 18.30
N ASN A 37 -14.30 -6.31 19.47
CA ASN A 37 -13.81 -7.66 19.68
C ASN A 37 -14.52 -8.57 18.68
N ALA A 38 -13.77 -9.11 17.72
CA ALA A 38 -14.25 -10.15 16.83
C ALA A 38 -14.53 -11.41 17.66
N SER A 39 -15.81 -11.64 17.98
CA SER A 39 -16.27 -12.89 18.57
C SER A 39 -15.85 -14.07 17.69
N LYS A 40 -15.50 -15.20 18.32
CA LYS A 40 -15.17 -16.42 17.57
C LYS A 40 -16.35 -16.81 16.67
N PRO A 41 -16.10 -17.19 15.40
CA PRO A 41 -17.15 -17.60 14.50
C PRO A 41 -17.88 -18.83 15.01
N THR A 42 -19.20 -18.84 14.85
CA THR A 42 -20.09 -19.94 15.21
C THR A 42 -19.94 -21.12 14.23
N ALA A 43 -20.36 -22.31 14.63
CA ALA A 43 -20.31 -23.49 13.75
C ALA A 43 -21.07 -23.28 12.43
N LYS A 44 -22.22 -22.59 12.46
CA LYS A 44 -23.02 -22.28 11.26
C LYS A 44 -22.31 -21.33 10.31
N GLU A 45 -21.58 -20.36 10.85
CA GLU A 45 -20.79 -19.42 10.04
C GLU A 45 -19.60 -20.12 9.36
N ILE A 46 -18.95 -21.05 10.08
CA ILE A 46 -17.89 -21.89 9.50
C ILE A 46 -18.47 -22.82 8.42
N GLU A 47 -19.60 -23.47 8.67
CA GLU A 47 -20.26 -24.32 7.68
C GLU A 47 -20.64 -23.54 6.42
N PHE A 48 -21.15 -22.31 6.56
CA PHE A 48 -21.43 -21.43 5.43
C PHE A 48 -20.17 -21.14 4.62
N PHE A 49 -19.06 -20.82 5.30
CA PHE A 49 -17.79 -20.59 4.63
C PHE A 49 -17.31 -21.83 3.86
N GLU A 50 -17.28 -23.00 4.50
CA GLU A 50 -16.80 -24.24 3.87
C GLU A 50 -17.69 -24.72 2.72
N SER A 51 -19.01 -24.60 2.87
CA SER A 51 -19.95 -25.13 1.88
C SER A 51 -20.29 -24.16 0.75
N LYS A 52 -20.18 -22.84 0.98
CA LYS A 52 -20.60 -21.81 0.01
C LYS A 52 -19.46 -20.93 -0.47
N VAL A 53 -18.55 -20.52 0.39
CA VAL A 53 -17.53 -19.51 0.06
C VAL A 53 -16.26 -20.14 -0.48
N ARG A 54 -15.68 -21.11 0.25
CA ARG A 54 -14.43 -21.78 -0.16
C ARG A 54 -14.51 -22.41 -1.56
N PRO A 55 -15.60 -23.08 -1.96
CA PRO A 55 -15.71 -23.63 -3.31
C PRO A 55 -15.65 -22.54 -4.39
N LEU A 56 -16.22 -21.36 -4.13
CA LEU A 56 -16.16 -20.22 -5.05
C LEU A 56 -14.74 -19.63 -5.12
N LEU A 57 -14.05 -19.49 -3.99
CA LEU A 57 -12.65 -19.05 -3.97
C LEU A 57 -11.74 -20.01 -4.76
N VAL A 58 -11.92 -21.32 -4.58
CA VAL A 58 -11.16 -22.34 -5.31
C VAL A 58 -11.44 -22.26 -6.81
N LYS A 59 -12.72 -22.14 -7.20
CA LYS A 59 -13.15 -22.14 -8.59
C LYS A 59 -12.77 -20.87 -9.34
N HIS A 60 -12.83 -19.71 -8.70
CA HIS A 60 -12.74 -18.41 -9.37
C HIS A 60 -11.47 -17.62 -9.04
N CYS A 61 -10.80 -17.90 -7.92
CA CYS A 61 -9.75 -17.02 -7.41
C CYS A 61 -8.38 -17.72 -7.30
N TYR A 62 -8.35 -19.01 -6.97
CA TYR A 62 -7.09 -19.69 -6.62
C TYR A 62 -6.10 -19.84 -7.78
N GLU A 63 -6.58 -19.83 -9.04
CA GLU A 63 -5.71 -19.89 -10.22
C GLU A 63 -4.66 -18.77 -10.23
N CYS A 64 -5.04 -17.57 -9.76
CA CYS A 64 -4.19 -16.38 -9.75
C CYS A 64 -3.86 -15.84 -8.35
N HIS A 65 -4.59 -16.22 -7.30
CA HIS A 65 -4.46 -15.64 -5.96
C HIS A 65 -4.29 -16.68 -4.85
N SER A 66 -3.55 -17.76 -5.10
CA SER A 66 -3.20 -18.76 -4.08
C SER A 66 -1.70 -19.00 -4.00
N ALA A 67 -1.24 -19.71 -2.97
CA ALA A 67 0.18 -20.11 -2.85
C ALA A 67 0.66 -20.93 -4.05
N LYS A 68 -0.28 -21.63 -4.70
CA LYS A 68 0.00 -22.54 -5.81
C LYS A 68 -0.26 -21.90 -7.17
N ALA A 69 -0.61 -20.61 -7.21
CA ALA A 69 -0.83 -19.89 -8.45
C ALA A 69 0.46 -19.87 -9.27
N LYS A 70 0.37 -20.27 -10.55
CA LYS A 70 1.51 -20.22 -11.48
C LYS A 70 1.88 -18.78 -11.83
N GLU A 71 0.87 -17.92 -11.91
CA GLU A 71 1.03 -16.48 -12.18
C GLU A 71 0.27 -15.67 -11.11
N PRO A 72 0.88 -15.41 -9.94
CA PRO A 72 0.26 -14.60 -8.91
C PRO A 72 0.01 -13.17 -9.41
N LYS A 73 -1.16 -12.59 -9.10
CA LYS A 73 -1.53 -11.23 -9.51
C LYS A 73 -1.73 -10.32 -8.29
N GLY A 74 -1.29 -9.06 -8.42
CA GLY A 74 -1.55 -7.97 -7.46
C GLY A 74 -1.07 -8.22 -6.02
N GLY A 75 -0.04 -9.05 -5.83
CA GLY A 75 0.46 -9.42 -4.50
C GLY A 75 -0.56 -10.12 -3.59
N LEU A 76 -1.73 -10.48 -4.12
CA LEU A 76 -2.90 -10.86 -3.33
C LEU A 76 -3.00 -12.39 -3.18
N ARG A 77 -3.31 -12.81 -1.95
CA ARG A 77 -3.55 -14.20 -1.56
C ARG A 77 -4.94 -14.33 -0.91
N VAL A 78 -5.78 -15.23 -1.44
CA VAL A 78 -7.17 -15.44 -1.02
C VAL A 78 -7.43 -16.81 -0.37
N ASP A 79 -6.38 -17.61 -0.22
CA ASP A 79 -6.41 -18.96 0.34
C ASP A 79 -6.17 -18.99 1.86
N GLY A 80 -6.21 -17.82 2.52
CA GLY A 80 -6.18 -17.70 3.97
C GLY A 80 -6.74 -16.36 4.43
N ARG A 81 -7.51 -16.37 5.54
CA ARG A 81 -8.13 -15.15 6.08
C ARG A 81 -7.11 -14.05 6.40
N ALA A 82 -5.98 -14.41 7.01
CA ALA A 82 -4.94 -13.45 7.35
C ALA A 82 -4.42 -12.70 6.10
N PHE A 83 -4.28 -13.40 4.98
CA PHE A 83 -3.82 -12.80 3.73
C PHE A 83 -4.86 -11.89 3.09
N LEU A 84 -6.15 -12.24 3.19
CA LEU A 84 -7.24 -11.38 2.71
C LEU A 84 -7.33 -10.06 3.50
N LEU A 85 -7.08 -10.13 4.80
CA LEU A 85 -7.05 -8.95 5.68
C LEU A 85 -5.80 -8.10 5.47
N ALA A 86 -4.65 -8.73 5.25
CA ALA A 86 -3.42 -8.03 4.90
C ALA A 86 -3.55 -7.36 3.52
N GLY A 87 -4.22 -8.05 2.59
CA GLY A 87 -4.42 -7.57 1.24
C GLY A 87 -3.24 -7.80 0.31
N GLY A 88 -3.31 -7.17 -0.86
CA GLY A 88 -2.25 -7.17 -1.86
C GLY A 88 -1.61 -5.78 -2.01
N ASP A 89 -1.11 -5.48 -3.21
CA ASP A 89 -0.44 -4.22 -3.52
C ASP A 89 -1.36 -2.98 -3.36
N THR A 90 -2.67 -3.20 -3.35
CA THR A 90 -3.71 -2.15 -3.26
C THR A 90 -4.35 -2.05 -1.86
N GLY A 91 -3.84 -2.78 -0.87
CA GLY A 91 -4.37 -2.82 0.48
C GLY A 91 -5.34 -3.97 0.73
N PRO A 92 -6.05 -3.96 1.89
CA PRO A 92 -6.92 -5.06 2.34
C PRO A 92 -7.97 -5.46 1.32
N ALA A 93 -8.07 -6.76 1.02
CA ALA A 93 -9.07 -7.25 0.07
C ALA A 93 -10.48 -7.28 0.69
N ILE A 94 -10.54 -7.59 1.98
CA ILE A 94 -11.79 -7.60 2.75
C ILE A 94 -11.63 -6.82 4.04
N GLU A 95 -12.72 -6.19 4.45
CA GLU A 95 -12.89 -5.58 5.74
C GLU A 95 -14.09 -6.26 6.42
N PRO A 96 -13.89 -6.99 7.53
CA PRO A 96 -14.96 -7.70 8.22
C PRO A 96 -16.15 -6.79 8.54
N GLY A 97 -17.34 -7.14 8.03
CA GLY A 97 -18.57 -6.37 8.22
C GLY A 97 -18.82 -5.27 7.18
N ASN A 98 -17.79 -4.88 6.40
CA ASN A 98 -17.90 -3.83 5.39
C ASN A 98 -18.08 -4.43 3.99
N GLN A 99 -19.25 -4.21 3.38
CA GLN A 99 -19.58 -4.74 2.05
C GLN A 99 -19.04 -3.89 0.89
N ASP A 100 -18.38 -2.78 1.17
CA ASP A 100 -17.72 -1.89 0.20
C ASP A 100 -16.22 -2.23 0.07
N SER A 101 -15.85 -3.50 0.29
CA SER A 101 -14.46 -3.94 0.26
C SER A 101 -13.94 -4.15 -1.17
N LEU A 102 -12.61 -4.05 -1.35
CA LEU A 102 -11.96 -4.17 -2.67
C LEU A 102 -12.28 -5.49 -3.38
N LEU A 103 -12.38 -6.60 -2.66
CA LEU A 103 -12.78 -7.89 -3.23
C LEU A 103 -14.18 -7.81 -3.86
N LEU A 104 -15.15 -7.19 -3.16
CA LEU A 104 -16.54 -7.12 -3.60
C LEU A 104 -16.71 -6.16 -4.78
N ASP A 105 -15.97 -5.07 -4.79
CA ASP A 105 -15.84 -4.18 -5.94
C ASP A 105 -15.28 -4.94 -7.15
N ALA A 106 -14.17 -5.64 -6.96
CA ALA A 106 -13.44 -6.29 -8.05
C ALA A 106 -14.18 -7.45 -8.71
N ILE A 107 -14.91 -8.27 -7.93
CA ILE A 107 -15.78 -9.34 -8.49
C ILE A 107 -17.11 -8.79 -9.02
N GLY A 108 -17.53 -7.64 -8.51
CA GLY A 108 -18.74 -6.92 -8.91
C GLY A 108 -18.57 -6.08 -10.16
N TYR A 109 -17.33 -5.91 -10.63
CA TYR A 109 -16.95 -4.93 -11.65
C TYR A 109 -17.45 -3.54 -11.28
N GLY A 110 -17.12 -3.11 -10.06
CA GLY A 110 -17.34 -1.74 -9.63
C GLY A 110 -16.34 -0.78 -10.26
N ASP A 111 -16.21 0.39 -9.65
CA ASP A 111 -15.54 1.53 -10.25
C ASP A 111 -14.02 1.53 -10.02
N ILE A 112 -13.54 0.79 -9.02
CA ILE A 112 -12.15 0.88 -8.57
C ILE A 112 -11.29 -0.16 -9.29
N TYR A 113 -11.67 -1.43 -9.21
CA TYR A 113 -10.93 -2.54 -9.79
C TYR A 113 -11.86 -3.52 -10.50
N GLN A 114 -11.33 -4.19 -11.52
CA GLN A 114 -11.98 -5.33 -12.15
C GLN A 114 -10.98 -6.47 -12.17
N MET A 115 -11.34 -7.62 -11.61
CA MET A 115 -10.46 -8.79 -11.65
C MET A 115 -10.44 -9.41 -13.05
N PRO A 116 -9.27 -9.55 -13.70
CA PRO A 116 -9.09 -10.56 -14.74
C PRO A 116 -9.06 -11.97 -14.09
N PRO A 117 -9.58 -13.03 -14.75
CA PRO A 117 -9.98 -13.07 -16.16
C PRO A 117 -11.48 -13.33 -16.46
N LYS A 118 -11.84 -12.96 -17.70
CA LYS A 118 -12.96 -13.40 -18.56
C LYS A 118 -14.38 -12.87 -18.34
N THR A 119 -14.96 -12.83 -17.15
CA THR A 119 -16.34 -12.31 -16.96
C THR A 119 -16.65 -11.97 -15.52
N LYS A 120 -17.53 -10.99 -15.30
CA LYS A 120 -18.13 -10.70 -14.00
C LYS A 120 -18.76 -11.97 -13.41
N LEU A 121 -18.54 -12.22 -12.12
CA LEU A 121 -19.16 -13.36 -11.43
C LEU A 121 -20.70 -13.23 -11.47
N PRO A 122 -21.44 -14.36 -11.53
CA PRO A 122 -22.89 -14.33 -11.42
C PRO A 122 -23.36 -13.66 -10.12
N GLN A 123 -24.44 -12.88 -10.20
CA GLN A 123 -24.99 -12.17 -9.04
C GLN A 123 -25.25 -13.06 -7.81
N PRO A 124 -25.74 -14.31 -7.95
CA PRO A 124 -25.90 -15.21 -6.80
C PRO A 124 -24.58 -15.54 -6.08
N GLU A 125 -23.48 -15.72 -6.82
CA GLU A 125 -22.16 -15.99 -6.25
C GLU A 125 -21.60 -14.74 -5.55
N ILE A 126 -21.78 -13.56 -6.16
CA ILE A 126 -21.42 -12.28 -5.52
C ILE A 126 -22.18 -12.10 -4.20
N ASN A 127 -23.46 -12.46 -4.16
CA ASN A 127 -24.28 -12.35 -2.94
C ASN A 127 -23.78 -13.25 -1.81
N VAL A 128 -23.24 -14.43 -2.13
CA VAL A 128 -22.59 -15.31 -1.14
C VAL A 128 -21.38 -14.62 -0.52
N PHE A 129 -20.51 -13.99 -1.33
CA PHE A 129 -19.38 -13.22 -0.82
C PHE A 129 -19.82 -12.03 0.03
N LYS A 130 -20.82 -11.26 -0.44
CA LYS A 130 -21.39 -10.14 0.32
C LYS A 130 -21.91 -10.58 1.68
N GLN A 131 -22.63 -11.70 1.74
CA GLN A 131 -23.13 -12.25 3.00
C GLN A 131 -21.99 -12.68 3.91
N TRP A 132 -20.99 -13.37 3.37
CA TRP A 132 -19.82 -13.81 4.14
C TRP A 132 -19.03 -12.64 4.73
N VAL A 133 -18.76 -11.59 3.95
CA VAL A 133 -18.08 -10.38 4.44
C VAL A 133 -18.91 -9.69 5.52
N LYS A 134 -20.24 -9.60 5.33
CA LYS A 134 -21.17 -9.04 6.33
C LYS A 134 -21.14 -9.80 7.66
N MET A 135 -20.94 -11.12 7.64
CA MET A 135 -20.78 -11.95 8.85
C MET A 135 -19.41 -11.79 9.52
N GLY A 136 -18.55 -10.87 9.06
CA GLY A 136 -17.20 -10.68 9.60
C GLY A 136 -16.14 -11.60 8.97
N ALA A 137 -16.44 -12.15 7.79
CA ALA A 137 -15.58 -13.08 7.07
C ALA A 137 -15.09 -14.26 7.95
N PRO A 138 -16.02 -15.06 8.49
CA PRO A 138 -15.68 -16.23 9.30
C PRO A 138 -14.79 -17.20 8.50
N TRP A 139 -13.78 -17.76 9.16
CA TRP A 139 -12.84 -18.74 8.61
C TRP A 139 -12.51 -19.75 9.71
N PRO A 140 -12.34 -21.04 9.40
CA PRO A 140 -11.93 -22.02 10.39
C PRO A 140 -10.58 -21.65 11.02
N SER A 141 -10.31 -22.11 12.23
CA SER A 141 -8.97 -21.98 12.79
C SER A 141 -8.02 -22.90 12.02
N GLU A 142 -7.34 -22.33 11.02
CA GLU A 142 -6.25 -22.98 10.29
C GLU A 142 -4.94 -22.39 10.78
N GLU A 143 -3.94 -23.23 11.02
CA GLU A 143 -2.56 -22.78 11.15
C GLU A 143 -2.09 -22.31 9.77
N THR A 144 -2.41 -21.07 9.41
CA THR A 144 -1.80 -20.45 8.24
C THR A 144 -0.33 -20.29 8.56
N VAL A 145 0.52 -21.15 7.99
CA VAL A 145 1.95 -20.91 7.92
C VAL A 145 2.09 -19.63 7.09
N ALA A 146 2.20 -18.51 7.81
CA ALA A 146 2.40 -17.21 7.23
C ALA A 146 3.82 -17.18 6.65
N THR A 147 4.01 -17.85 5.51
CA THR A 147 5.09 -17.51 4.60
C THR A 147 4.64 -16.23 3.91
N THR A 148 4.58 -15.15 4.68
CA THR A 148 4.66 -13.82 4.12
C THR A 148 6.05 -13.79 3.52
N THR A 149 6.17 -14.10 2.23
CA THR A 149 7.30 -13.64 1.43
C THR A 149 7.14 -12.13 1.24
N ALA A 150 7.04 -11.40 2.36
CA ALA A 150 7.59 -10.07 2.42
C ALA A 150 9.07 -10.34 2.16
N ASN A 151 9.45 -10.30 0.89
CA ASN A 151 10.83 -10.15 0.50
C ASN A 151 11.27 -8.93 1.30
N ASN A 152 11.99 -9.18 2.41
CA ASN A 152 12.37 -8.15 3.36
C ASN A 152 13.10 -7.10 2.53
N PHE A 153 12.43 -5.98 2.25
CA PHE A 153 12.94 -4.98 1.32
C PHE A 153 13.97 -4.16 2.08
N ASP A 154 15.16 -4.75 2.22
CA ASP A 154 16.28 -4.13 2.92
C ASP A 154 16.83 -3.00 2.06
N LEU A 155 16.37 -1.80 2.38
CA LEU A 155 16.80 -0.55 1.77
C LEU A 155 18.30 -0.33 1.93
N GLN A 156 18.85 -0.61 3.11
CA GLN A 156 20.27 -0.41 3.41
C GLN A 156 21.15 -1.37 2.60
N GLN A 157 20.82 -2.66 2.55
CA GLN A 157 21.57 -3.65 1.80
C GLN A 157 21.58 -3.34 0.30
N ARG A 158 20.41 -3.00 -0.26
CA ARG A 158 20.29 -2.62 -1.67
C ARG A 158 21.03 -1.33 -1.97
N ALA A 159 20.95 -0.35 -1.07
CA ALA A 159 21.68 0.90 -1.22
C ALA A 159 23.20 0.66 -1.28
N SER A 160 23.72 -0.26 -0.46
CA SER A 160 25.16 -0.59 -0.41
C SER A 160 25.68 -1.43 -1.58
N SER A 161 24.80 -2.16 -2.28
CA SER A 161 25.21 -3.15 -3.30
C SER A 161 24.86 -2.73 -4.74
N HIS A 162 23.98 -1.75 -4.92
CA HIS A 162 23.51 -1.37 -6.25
C HIS A 162 24.43 -0.33 -6.92
N TRP A 163 24.85 -0.61 -8.15
CA TRP A 163 25.83 0.18 -8.91
C TRP A 163 25.46 1.67 -9.05
N VAL A 164 24.17 2.01 -9.02
CA VAL A 164 23.67 3.39 -9.13
C VAL A 164 24.16 4.29 -7.98
N TRP A 165 24.44 3.72 -6.81
CA TRP A 165 24.99 4.41 -5.65
C TRP A 165 26.50 4.25 -5.51
N THR A 166 27.12 3.46 -6.38
CA THR A 166 28.56 3.40 -6.51
C THR A 166 28.99 4.44 -7.54
N GLY A 167 29.71 5.46 -7.09
CA GLY A 167 30.24 6.49 -7.99
C GLY A 167 31.08 5.87 -9.14
N PRO A 168 31.09 6.48 -10.34
CA PRO A 168 31.82 5.97 -11.48
C PRO A 168 33.31 5.82 -11.14
N GLN A 169 33.83 4.60 -11.30
CA GLN A 169 35.26 4.34 -11.14
C GLN A 169 35.99 4.91 -12.35
N GLN A 170 37.02 5.74 -12.13
CA GLN A 170 37.85 6.19 -13.24
C GLN A 170 38.73 5.02 -13.71
N PRO A 171 38.54 4.52 -14.95
CA PRO A 171 39.38 3.45 -15.45
C PRO A 171 40.83 3.93 -15.57
N ARG A 172 41.79 3.03 -15.37
CA ARG A 172 43.19 3.37 -15.61
C ARG A 172 43.38 3.58 -17.12
N VAL A 173 43.80 4.80 -17.46
CA VAL A 173 44.18 5.21 -18.81
C VAL A 173 45.27 4.26 -19.36
N PRO A 174 45.10 3.66 -20.55
CA PRO A 174 46.13 2.82 -21.15
C PRO A 174 47.40 3.63 -21.47
N ARG A 175 48.56 2.98 -21.49
CA ARG A 175 49.82 3.63 -21.90
C ARG A 175 49.90 3.65 -23.42
N LEU A 176 49.89 4.85 -24.01
CA LEU A 176 50.08 5.03 -25.44
C LEU A 176 51.53 4.71 -25.84
N LYS A 177 51.66 3.90 -26.89
CA LYS A 177 52.96 3.68 -27.57
C LYS A 177 53.36 4.90 -28.39
N ASN A 178 52.39 5.59 -28.99
CA ASN A 178 52.60 6.80 -29.79
C ASN A 178 51.94 8.01 -29.12
N LYS A 179 52.76 8.98 -28.70
CA LYS A 179 52.31 10.17 -27.97
C LYS A 179 51.72 11.27 -28.87
N SER A 180 51.81 11.14 -30.20
CA SER A 180 51.27 12.13 -31.15
C SER A 180 49.84 11.81 -31.62
N TRP A 181 49.25 10.72 -31.13
CA TRP A 181 47.92 10.27 -31.53
C TRP A 181 46.77 11.04 -30.87
N PRO A 182 46.85 11.42 -29.59
CA PRO A 182 45.84 12.28 -28.96
C PRO A 182 45.81 13.67 -29.57
N GLN A 183 44.65 14.11 -30.07
CA GLN A 183 44.49 15.46 -30.63
C GLN A 183 43.72 16.38 -29.67
N GLN A 184 42.95 15.81 -28.74
CA GLN A 184 42.19 16.52 -27.74
C GLN A 184 42.40 15.92 -26.34
N LYS A 185 41.99 16.66 -25.29
CA LYS A 185 42.12 16.21 -23.88
C LYS A 185 41.28 14.97 -23.53
N LEU A 186 40.31 14.63 -24.39
CA LEU A 186 39.50 13.42 -24.26
C LEU A 186 40.21 12.20 -24.85
N ASP A 187 41.18 12.41 -25.75
CA ASP A 187 42.00 11.37 -26.33
C ASP A 187 43.17 11.12 -25.35
N HIS A 188 43.33 9.88 -24.91
CA HIS A 188 44.30 9.54 -23.87
C HIS A 188 44.90 8.16 -24.09
#